data_AF-A0AAU5JW66-F1
#
_entry.id   AF-A0AAU5JW66-F1
#
_cell.length_a   1.000
_cell.length_b   1.000
_cell.length_c   1.000
_cell.angle_alpha   90.00
_cell.angle_beta   90.00
_cell.angle_gamma   90.00
#
_symmetry.space_group_name_H-M   'P 1'
#
loop_
_entity.id
_entity.type
_entity.pdbx_description
1 polymer ?
#
loop_
_entity_poly.entity_id
_entity_poly.type
_entity_poly.pdbx_seq_one_letter_code
_entity_poly.pdbx_strand_id
1 'polypeptide(L)' 'MSTQYYNAEVHVRTEAGDLVTIYHDTSGPVGMSASEVRAAAEKVALAEVPGGKVEGSRVSTDGKQR' A
#
# COMPACT_ATOMS: atom_id res chain seq x y z
N MET A 1 -7.04 -15.12 17.46
CA MET A 1 -6.07 -14.90 16.37
C MET A 1 -5.34 -13.61 16.66
N SER A 2 -4.01 -13.61 16.66
CA SER A 2 -3.24 -12.38 16.86
C SER A 2 -3.29 -11.53 15.59
N THR A 3 -3.50 -10.23 15.75
CA THR A 3 -3.47 -9.24 14.67
C THR A 3 -2.19 -8.40 14.76
N GLN A 4 -1.70 -7.94 13.62
CA GLN A 4 -0.57 -7.00 13.54
C GLN A 4 -0.93 -5.84 12.60
N TYR A 5 -0.20 -4.73 12.72
CA TYR A 5 -0.35 -3.60 11.80
C TYR A 5 0.59 -3.74 10.61
N TYR A 6 0.05 -3.38 9.46
CA TYR A 6 0.71 -3.38 8.17
C TYR A 6 0.58 -1.98 7.58
N ASN A 7 1.70 -1.43 7.14
CA ASN A 7 1.76 -0.14 6.49
C ASN A 7 2.24 -0.37 5.07
N ALA A 8 1.54 0.20 4.09
CA ALA A 8 1.91 0.13 2.69
C ALA A 8 2.08 1.52 2.12
N GLU A 9 3.16 1.72 1.37
CA GLU A 9 3.44 2.94 0.62
C GLU A 9 3.20 2.62 -0.84
N VAL A 10 2.37 3.40 -1.53
CA VAL A 10 2.06 3.21 -2.95
C VAL A 10 2.38 4.50 -3.69
N HIS A 11 3.24 4.39 -4.69
CA HIS A 11 3.58 5.48 -5.59
C HIS A 11 2.67 5.42 -6.82
N VAL A 12 1.84 6.44 -6.99
CA VAL A 12 0.91 6.57 -8.12
C VAL A 12 1.30 7.78 -8.95
N ARG A 13 1.53 7.58 -10.25
CA ARG A 13 1.68 8.66 -11.22
C ARG A 13 0.31 9.13 -11.69
N THR A 14 -0.01 10.41 -11.51
CA THR A 14 -1.24 11.03 -11.99
C THR A 14 -1.21 11.19 -13.52
N GLU A 15 -2.35 11.44 -14.15
CA GLU A 15 -2.41 11.77 -15.59
C GLU A 15 -1.66 13.07 -15.93
N ALA A 16 -1.55 14.00 -14.97
CA ALA A 16 -0.75 15.21 -15.09
C ALA A 16 0.77 14.95 -15.04
N GLY A 17 1.19 13.74 -14.67
CA GLY A 17 2.59 13.33 -14.57
C GLY A 17 3.19 13.44 -13.17
N ASP A 18 2.42 13.92 -12.19
CA ASP A 18 2.88 14.04 -10.81
C ASP A 18 3.01 12.67 -10.13
N LEU A 19 4.03 12.50 -9.30
CA LEU A 19 4.19 11.30 -8.48
C LEU A 19 3.62 11.56 -7.08
N VAL A 20 2.53 10.87 -6.75
CA VAL A 20 1.86 10.95 -5.45
C VAL A 20 2.19 9.68 -4.65
N THR A 21 2.43 9.85 -3.36
CA THR A 21 2.64 8.73 -2.43
C THR A 21 1.41 8.58 -1.54
N ILE A 22 0.75 7.43 -1.61
CA ILE A 22 -0.40 7.08 -0.78
C ILE A 22 0.06 6.09 0.28
N TYR A 23 -0.20 6.41 1.55
CA TYR A 23 0.07 5.53 2.68
C TYR A 23 -1.21 4.83 3.08
N HIS A 24 -1.17 3.50 3.15
CA HIS A 24 -2.29 2.67 3.54
C HIS A 24 -1.93 1.83 4.75
N ASP A 25 -2.59 2.12 5.87
CA ASP A 25 -2.45 1.37 7.11
C ASP A 25 -3.62 0.39 7.25
N THR A 26 -3.30 -0.87 7.54
CA THR A 26 -4.30 -1.93 7.72
C THR A 26 -3.90 -2.88 8.84
N SER A 27 -4.90 -3.46 9.50
CA SER A 27 -4.69 -4.49 10.52
C SER A 27 -5.13 -5.84 9.98
N GLY A 28 -4.27 -6.85 10.08
CA GLY A 28 -4.53 -8.18 9.56
C GLY A 28 -4.05 -9.28 10.49
N PRO A 29 -4.38 -10.55 10.20
CA PRO A 29 -3.84 -11.68 10.94
C PRO A 29 -2.32 -11.72 10.80
N VAL A 30 -1.62 -12.03 11.90
CA VAL A 30 -0.16 -12.22 11.86
C VAL A 30 0.21 -13.23 10.78
N GLY A 31 1.16 -12.85 9.93
CA GLY A 31 1.61 -13.67 8.79
C GLY A 31 0.87 -13.43 7.47
N MET A 32 -0.05 -12.46 7.40
CA MET A 32 -0.58 -11.95 6.12
C MET A 32 0.59 -11.58 5.20
N SER A 33 0.51 -11.97 3.93
CA SER A 33 1.61 -11.77 2.99
C SER A 33 1.72 -10.29 2.59
N ALA A 34 2.95 -9.85 2.34
CA ALA A 34 3.20 -8.51 1.80
C ALA A 34 2.49 -8.29 0.44
N SER A 35 2.22 -9.35 -0.32
CA SER A 35 1.49 -9.27 -1.59
C SER A 35 0.01 -8.97 -1.40
N GLU A 36 -0.64 -9.56 -0.38
CA GLU A 36 -2.05 -9.29 -0.08
C GLU A 36 -2.25 -7.86 0.41
N VAL A 37 -1.39 -7.41 1.33
CA VAL A 37 -1.40 -6.03 1.84
C VAL A 37 -1.19 -5.03 0.71
N ARG A 38 -0.25 -5.32 -0.18
CA ARG A 38 0.05 -4.49 -1.34
C ARG A 38 -1.12 -4.39 -2.30
N ALA A 39 -1.75 -5.51 -2.66
CA ALA A 39 -2.89 -5.51 -3.56
C ALA A 39 -4.07 -4.70 -3.00
N ALA A 40 -4.30 -4.78 -1.68
CA ALA A 40 -5.30 -3.95 -1.01
C ALA A 40 -4.92 -2.46 -1.06
N ALA A 41 -3.67 -2.12 -0.74
CA ALA A 41 -3.18 -0.74 -0.75
C ALA A 41 -3.21 -0.11 -2.16
N GLU A 42 -2.78 -0.83 -3.18
CA GLU A 42 -2.80 -0.36 -4.58
C GLU A 42 -4.23 -0.10 -5.05
N LYS A 43 -5.18 -0.95 -4.67
CA LYS A 43 -6.60 -0.75 -4.98
C LYS A 43 -7.14 0.53 -4.33
N VAL A 44 -6.78 0.81 -3.09
CA VAL A 44 -7.18 2.04 -2.38
C VAL A 44 -6.52 3.26 -3.03
N ALA A 45 -5.23 3.19 -3.32
CA ALA A 45 -4.49 4.28 -3.96
C ALA A 45 -5.05 4.66 -5.34
N LEU A 46 -5.46 3.68 -6.15
CA LEU A 46 -6.12 3.91 -7.44
C LEU A 46 -7.55 4.46 -7.30
N ALA A 47 -8.22 4.21 -6.18
CA ALA A 47 -9.51 4.83 -5.89
C ALA A 47 -9.35 6.30 -5.46
N GLU A 48 -8.26 6.64 -4.77
CA GLU A 48 -7.93 8.02 -4.39
C GLU A 48 -7.38 8.86 -5.54
N VAL A 49 -6.67 8.22 -6.49
CA VAL A 49 -6.14 8.87 -7.69
C VAL A 49 -6.78 8.26 -8.94
N PRO A 50 -8.02 8.66 -9.30
CA PRO A 50 -8.66 8.22 -10.53
C PRO A 50 -7.80 8.54 -11.75
N GLY A 51 -7.60 7.56 -12.64
CA GLY A 51 -6.74 7.69 -13.82
C GLY A 51 -5.23 7.58 -13.53
N GLY A 52 -4.84 7.46 -12.25
CA GLY A 52 -3.46 7.25 -11.87
C GLY A 52 -2.93 5.85 -12.23
N LYS A 53 -1.62 5.74 -12.38
CA LYS A 53 -0.91 4.47 -12.60
C LYS A 53 0.04 4.18 -11.45
N VAL A 54 -0.07 3.00 -10.84
CA VAL A 54 0.90 2.54 -9.84
C VAL A 54 2.26 2.33 -10.51
N GLU A 55 3.29 2.97 -9.98
CA GLU A 55 4.69 2.79 -10.43
C GLU A 55 5.52 1.94 -9.47
N GLY A 56 5.11 1.86 -8.21
CA GLY A 56 5.76 1.02 -7.22
C GLY A 56 5.01 1.02 -5.90
N SER A 57 5.30 0.01 -5.08
CA SER A 57 4.71 -0.13 -3.77
C SER A 57 5.66 -0.85 -2.82
N ARG A 58 5.61 -0.47 -1.54
CA ARG A 58 6.40 -1.05 -0.46
C ARG A 58 5.47 -1.41 0.68
N VAL A 59 5.71 -2.56 1.32
CA VAL A 59 4.97 -2.97 2.51
C VAL A 59 5.94 -3.13 3.67
N SER A 60 5.57 -2.57 4.82
CA SER A 60 6.28 -2.67 6.09
C SER A 60 5.31 -3.16 7.17
N THR A 61 5.84 -3.84 8.18
CA THR A 61 5.07 -4.36 9.32
C THR A 61 5.76 -3.97 10.60
N ASP A 62 5.04 -3.41 11.58
CA ASP A 62 5.46 -3.15 12.97
C ASP A 62 6.99 -3.12 13.20
N GLY A 63 7.68 -2.17 12.53
CA GLY A 63 9.10 -1.88 12.75
C GLY A 63 10.14 -2.80 12.08
N LYS A 64 9.77 -3.82 11.29
CA LYS A 64 10.72 -4.58 10.47
C LYS A 64 10.58 -4.23 8.99
N GLN A 65 11.42 -3.32 8.54
CA GLN A 65 11.79 -3.26 7.13
C GLN A 65 12.52 -4.56 6.80
N ARG A 66 11.91 -5.42 5.98
CA ARG A 66 12.66 -6.49 5.31
C ARG A 66 13.33 -5.96 4.06
#